data_AF-A0A238LK77-F1
#
_entry.id   AF-A0A238LK77-F1
#
_cell.length_a   1.000
_cell.length_b   1.000
_cell.length_c   1.000
_cell.angle_alpha   90.00
_cell.angle_beta   90.00
_cell.angle_gamma   90.00
#
_symmetry.space_group_name_H-M   'P 1'
#
loop_
_entity.id
_entity.type
_entity.pdbx_description
1 polymer ?
#
loop_
_entity_poly.entity_id
_entity_poly.type
_entity_poly.pdbx_seq_one_letter_code
_entity_poly.pdbx_strand_id
1 'polypeptide(L)'
;MTTSSSRPTTTPDVITFDGNRFLVPAELIATSFDLAPADVPDLMRQGTITSRSETGVEEDAGRWRITFFYNGRTLRLTVDAQGEVLKRTLFDTPGRTA
;
A
#
# COMPACT_ATOMS: atom_id res chain seq x y z
N MET A 1 -21.66 27.94 -0.10
CA MET A 1 -20.26 28.31 -0.38
C MET A 1 -19.72 27.27 -1.35
N THR A 2 -19.53 27.71 -2.59
CA THR A 2 -19.06 26.90 -3.72
C THR A 2 -17.55 26.67 -3.62
N THR A 3 -17.06 25.69 -4.38
CA THR A 3 -15.66 25.35 -4.74
C THR A 3 -14.86 24.54 -3.72
N SER A 4 -14.70 23.24 -3.98
CA SER A 4 -13.52 22.79 -4.75
C SER A 4 -13.70 21.33 -5.19
N SER A 5 -14.05 21.14 -6.46
CA SER A 5 -13.72 19.90 -7.17
C SER A 5 -12.21 19.90 -7.42
N SER A 6 -11.42 19.47 -6.46
CA SER A 6 -10.11 18.94 -6.78
C SER A 6 -10.33 17.52 -7.28
N ARG A 7 -10.44 17.35 -8.61
CA ARG A 7 -9.98 16.11 -9.23
C ARG A 7 -8.49 16.02 -8.88
N PRO A 8 -7.99 15.05 -8.11
CA PRO A 8 -6.56 14.79 -8.13
C PRO A 8 -6.25 14.15 -9.50
N THR A 9 -5.69 14.92 -10.43
CA THR A 9 -5.10 14.43 -11.71
C THR A 9 -3.63 14.06 -11.56
N THR A 10 -3.19 13.80 -10.35
CA THR A 10 -1.91 13.16 -10.07
C THR A 10 -2.29 12.08 -9.12
N THR A 11 -2.36 10.82 -9.56
CA THR A 11 -2.40 9.68 -8.63
C THR A 11 -1.15 9.81 -7.79
N PRO A 12 -1.23 10.34 -6.56
CA PRO A 12 -0.06 10.46 -5.75
C PRO A 12 0.18 9.05 -5.22
N ASP A 13 1.40 8.55 -5.36
CA ASP A 13 1.91 7.37 -4.65
C ASP A 13 2.09 7.76 -3.16
N VAL A 14 1.03 8.30 -2.55
CA VAL A 14 0.99 8.86 -1.20
C VAL A 14 -0.01 8.06 -0.39
N ILE A 15 0.44 7.59 0.75
CA ILE A 15 -0.30 6.78 1.69
C ILE A 15 -0.73 7.70 2.84
N THR A 16 -2.04 7.77 3.07
CA THR A 16 -2.59 8.59 4.17
C THR A 16 -2.75 7.74 5.43
N PHE A 17 -2.38 8.27 6.59
CA PHE A 17 -2.59 7.61 7.88
C PHE A 17 -3.70 8.29 8.66
N ASP A 18 -4.75 7.54 8.99
CA ASP A 18 -5.95 8.01 9.69
C ASP A 18 -5.89 7.70 11.21
N GLY A 19 -4.68 7.61 11.79
CA GLY A 19 -4.47 7.30 13.21
C GLY A 19 -4.52 5.82 13.57
N ASN A 20 -5.43 5.05 12.95
CA ASN A 20 -5.52 3.60 13.16
C ASN A 20 -5.44 2.78 11.87
N ARG A 21 -5.49 3.43 10.71
CA ARG A 21 -5.51 2.77 9.40
C ARG A 21 -4.63 3.50 8.41
N PHE A 22 -3.98 2.73 7.54
CA PHE A 22 -3.27 3.24 6.38
C PHE A 22 -4.19 3.15 5.15
N LEU A 23 -4.38 4.28 4.47
CA LEU A 23 -5.08 4.40 3.20
C LEU A 23 -4.03 4.30 2.09
N VAL A 24 -3.93 3.11 1.50
CA VAL A 24 -3.04 2.83 0.38
C VAL A 24 -3.87 2.87 -0.91
N PRO A 25 -3.47 3.65 -1.94
CA PRO A 25 -4.20 3.67 -3.19
C PRO A 25 -4.13 2.31 -3.90
N ALA A 26 -5.27 1.85 -4.40
CA ALA A 26 -5.38 0.57 -5.09
C ALA A 26 -4.51 0.49 -6.35
N GLU A 27 -4.32 1.62 -7.06
CA GLU A 27 -3.46 1.73 -8.25
C GLU A 27 -2.01 1.33 -7.97
N LEU A 28 -1.53 1.60 -6.76
CA LEU A 28 -0.18 1.28 -6.31
C LEU A 28 0.05 -0.23 -6.20
N ILE A 29 -0.94 -0.89 -5.61
CA ILE A 29 -0.98 -2.35 -5.43
C ILE A 29 -1.18 -3.00 -6.80
N ALA A 30 -2.15 -2.52 -7.57
CA ALA A 30 -2.49 -2.98 -8.92
C ALA A 30 -1.28 -2.93 -9.86
N THR A 31 -0.63 -1.78 -9.99
CA THR A 31 0.55 -1.61 -10.85
C THR A 31 1.68 -2.54 -10.44
N SER A 32 1.81 -2.81 -9.14
CA SER A 32 2.86 -3.69 -8.62
C SER A 32 2.55 -5.17 -8.84
N PHE A 33 1.29 -5.58 -8.75
CA PHE A 33 0.88 -6.98 -8.94
C PHE A 33 0.43 -7.30 -10.37
N ASP A 34 0.42 -6.32 -11.27
CA ASP A 34 -0.13 -6.40 -12.62
C ASP A 34 -1.63 -6.78 -12.60
N LEU A 35 -2.39 -6.13 -11.71
CA LEU A 35 -3.83 -6.34 -11.50
C LEU A 35 -4.62 -5.09 -11.89
N ALA A 36 -5.92 -5.22 -12.07
CA ALA A 36 -6.78 -4.06 -12.23
C ALA A 36 -6.98 -3.35 -10.87
N PRO A 37 -6.88 -2.00 -10.80
CA PRO A 37 -7.09 -1.26 -9.56
C PRO A 37 -8.51 -1.41 -9.01
N ALA A 38 -9.49 -1.73 -9.86
CA ALA A 38 -10.86 -2.03 -9.45
C ALA A 38 -11.00 -3.37 -8.70
N ASP A 39 -10.14 -4.36 -9.01
CA ASP A 39 -10.17 -5.68 -8.38
C ASP A 39 -9.42 -5.72 -7.04
N VAL A 40 -8.44 -4.84 -6.84
CA VAL A 40 -7.67 -4.76 -5.58
C VAL A 40 -8.57 -4.69 -4.33
N PRO A 41 -9.55 -3.77 -4.21
CA PRO A 41 -10.41 -3.71 -3.02
C PRO A 41 -11.25 -4.98 -2.83
N ASP A 42 -11.70 -5.62 -3.91
CA ASP A 42 -12.44 -6.88 -3.84
C ASP A 42 -11.54 -8.03 -3.36
N LEU A 43 -10.35 -8.16 -3.93
CA LEU A 43 -9.33 -9.16 -3.53
C LEU A 43 -8.85 -8.98 -2.09
N MET A 44 -8.75 -7.75 -1.60
CA MET A 44 -8.48 -7.48 -0.17
C MET A 44 -9.68 -7.89 0.70
N ARG A 45 -10.91 -7.62 0.24
CA ARG A 45 -12.14 -8.01 0.96
C ARG A 45 -12.35 -9.52 0.99
N GLN A 46 -11.91 -10.22 -0.06
CA GLN A 46 -11.89 -11.68 -0.14
C GLN A 46 -10.76 -12.31 0.69
N GLY A 47 -9.79 -11.52 1.18
CA GLY A 47 -8.62 -12.01 1.90
C GLY A 47 -7.56 -12.67 1.01
N THR A 48 -7.67 -12.54 -0.31
CA THR A 48 -6.67 -13.02 -1.28
C THR A 48 -5.41 -12.16 -1.24
N ILE A 49 -5.58 -10.84 -1.12
CA ILE A 49 -4.50 -9.91 -0.82
C ILE A 49 -4.51 -9.67 0.68
N THR A 50 -3.45 -10.10 1.36
CA THR A 50 -3.23 -9.77 2.77
C THR A 50 -2.23 -8.64 2.88
N SER A 51 -2.38 -7.77 3.88
CA SER A 51 -1.47 -6.66 4.12
C SER A 51 -0.99 -6.67 5.56
N ARG A 52 0.28 -6.35 5.75
CA ARG A 52 0.94 -6.20 7.03
C ARG A 52 1.65 -4.86 7.05
N SER A 53 1.11 -3.94 7.84
CA SER A 53 1.70 -2.63 8.08
C SER A 53 2.44 -2.66 9.42
N GLU A 54 3.75 -2.42 9.36
CA GLU A 54 4.58 -2.20 10.53
C GLU A 54 4.79 -0.69 10.66
N THR A 55 4.18 -0.13 11.71
CA THR A 55 4.33 1.28 12.06
C THR A 55 5.56 1.43 12.93
N GLY A 56 6.59 2.14 12.45
CA GLY A 56 7.63 2.64 13.34
C GLY A 56 7.00 3.58 14.37
N VAL A 57 7.10 3.23 15.65
CA VAL A 57 6.65 4.06 16.76
C VAL A 57 7.86 4.65 17.47
N GLU A 58 7.76 5.92 17.87
CA GLU A 58 8.71 6.62 18.74
C GLU A 58 10.09 6.92 18.12
N GLU A 59 11.10 6.06 18.29
CA GLU A 59 12.48 6.37 17.85
C GLU A 59 12.72 6.15 16.34
N ASP A 60 11.83 5.39 15.68
CA ASP A 60 11.75 5.20 14.22
C ASP A 60 10.63 6.07 13.59
N ALA A 61 10.20 7.12 14.28
CA ALA A 61 9.19 8.08 13.79
C ALA A 61 9.71 8.78 12.52
N GLY A 62 9.31 8.25 11.36
CA GLY A 62 9.92 8.67 10.11
C GLY A 62 9.66 7.73 8.94
N ARG A 63 9.49 6.42 9.21
CA ARG A 63 9.37 5.44 8.14
C ARG A 63 8.34 4.37 8.44
N TRP A 64 7.42 4.17 7.50
CA TRP A 64 6.45 3.08 7.54
C TRP A 64 6.78 2.03 6.51
N ARG A 65 6.62 0.77 6.90
CA ARG A 65 6.79 -0.36 5.99
C ARG A 65 5.48 -1.12 5.90
N ILE A 66 4.95 -1.20 4.68
CA ILE A 66 3.72 -1.94 4.39
C ILE A 66 4.10 -3.08 3.46
N THR A 67 3.73 -4.29 3.85
CA THR A 67 4.03 -5.51 3.11
C THR A 67 2.73 -6.19 2.72
N PHE A 68 2.49 -6.34 1.43
CA PHE A 68 1.34 -7.07 0.89
C PHE A 68 1.79 -8.45 0.42
N PHE A 69 0.98 -9.46 0.70
CA PHE A 69 1.20 -10.83 0.25
C PHE A 69 0.03 -11.25 -0.64
N TYR A 70 0.36 -11.73 -1.83
CA TYR A 70 -0.61 -12.19 -2.82
C TYR A 70 -0.02 -13.31 -3.67
N ASN A 71 -0.64 -14.49 -3.67
CA ASN A 71 -0.30 -15.61 -4.54
C ASN A 71 1.21 -15.97 -4.59
N GLY A 72 1.89 -16.01 -3.43
CA GLY A 72 3.35 -16.27 -3.34
C GLY A 72 4.24 -15.06 -3.65
N ARG A 73 3.67 -13.92 -4.00
CA ARG A 73 4.38 -12.66 -4.22
C ARG A 73 4.26 -11.75 -3.02
N THR A 74 5.35 -11.06 -2.71
CA THR A 74 5.42 -10.08 -1.64
C THR A 74 5.74 -8.71 -2.22
N LEU A 75 4.87 -7.74 -1.96
CA LEU A 75 5.07 -6.34 -2.29
C LEU A 75 5.40 -5.56 -1.03
N ARG A 76 6.58 -4.98 -0.97
CA ARG A 76 7.02 -4.13 0.13
C ARG A 76 7.02 -2.67 -0.30
N LEU A 77 6.21 -1.85 0.36
CA LEU A 77 6.17 -0.41 0.24
C LEU A 77 6.87 0.21 1.44
N THR A 78 7.74 1.18 1.17
CA THR A 78 8.45 1.97 2.16
C THR A 78 8.00 3.41 2.00
N VAL A 79 7.44 3.95 3.07
CA VAL A 79 6.80 5.26 3.12
C VAL A 79 7.55 6.14 4.10
N ASP A 80 7.71 7.41 3.79
CA ASP A 80 8.21 8.42 4.71
C ASP A 80 7.12 8.94 5.65
N ALA A 81 7.49 9.68 6.70
CA ALA A 81 6.57 10.33 7.64
C ALA A 81 5.56 11.29 6.97
N GLN A 82 5.87 11.83 5.80
CA GLN A 82 4.94 12.64 5.02
C GLN A 82 3.87 11.81 4.29
N GLY A 83 3.95 10.47 4.34
CA GLY A 83 3.09 9.57 3.60
C GLY A 83 3.57 9.30 2.18
N GLU A 84 4.71 9.86 1.76
CA GLU A 84 5.27 9.63 0.43
C GLU A 84 5.93 8.26 0.32
N VAL A 85 5.61 7.49 -0.72
CA VAL A 85 6.28 6.22 -0.96
C VAL A 85 7.67 6.45 -1.55
N LEU A 86 8.67 6.24 -0.70
CA LEU A 86 10.08 6.32 -1.08
C LEU A 86 10.51 5.14 -1.95
N LYS A 87 9.95 3.95 -1.70
CA LYS A 87 10.37 2.73 -2.41
C LYS A 87 9.29 1.66 -2.40
N ARG A 88 9.00 1.12 -3.59
CA ARG A 88 8.22 -0.10 -3.78
C ARG A 88 9.10 -1.23 -4.30
N THR A 89 8.92 -2.44 -3.79
CA THR A 89 9.70 -3.62 -4.20
C THR A 89 8.78 -4.83 -4.21
N LEU A 90 8.57 -5.40 -5.39
CA LEU A 90 7.89 -6.68 -5.56
C LEU A 90 8.96 -7.76 -5.67
N PHE A 91 8.81 -8.84 -4.91
CA PHE A 91 9.63 -10.02 -5.06
C PHE A 91 8.78 -11.27 -4.83
N ASP A 92 9.11 -12.32 -5.57
CA ASP A 92 8.55 -13.64 -5.32
C ASP A 92 9.14 -14.12 -3.99
N THR A 93 8.27 -14.41 -3.02
CA THR A 93 8.71 -15.07 -1.80
C THR A 93 8.46 -16.54 -2.04
N PRO A 94 9.51 -17.35 -2.30
CA PRO A 94 9.31 -18.78 -2.46
C PRO A 94 8.59 -19.25 -1.21
N GLY A 95 7.34 -19.67 -1.41
CA GLY A 95 6.50 -20.16 -0.33
C GLY A 95 7.32 -21.20 0.41
N ARG A 96 7.46 -21.00 1.72
CA ARG A 96 8.02 -21.98 2.65
C ARG A 96 7.47 -23.34 2.24
N THR A 97 8.29 -24.13 1.57
CA THR A 97 7.99 -25.52 1.24
C THR A 97 7.69 -26.18 2.57
N ALA A 98 6.44 -26.58 2.77
CA ALA A 98 6.09 -27.57 3.77
C ALA A 98 6.54 -28.94 3.26
#